data_AF-A0A2V5YS56-F1
#
_entry.id   AF-A0A2V5YS56-F1
#
_cell.length_a   1.000
_cell.length_b   1.000
_cell.length_c   1.000
_cell.angle_alpha   90.00
_cell.angle_beta   90.00
_cell.angle_gamma   90.00
#
_symmetry.space_group_name_H-M   'P 1'
#
loop_
_entity.id
_entity.type
_entity.pdbx_description
1 polymer ?
#
loop_
_entity_poly.entity_id
_entity_poly.type
_entity_poly.pdbx_seq_one_letter_code
_entity_poly.pdbx_strand_id
1 'polypeptide(L)'
;GVFEKTGFVSYLLIVWDFIHFAKEKGIPVGPGRGSAAGSMVTYVLRITDIDPLQYGLLFERFLNPDRVSPPDIDVDFCEARRGE
;
A
#
# COMPACT_ATOMS: atom_id res chain seq x y z
N GLY A 1 -8.75 -11.45 9.35
CA GLY A 1 -7.34 -10.99 9.46
C GLY A 1 -7.21 -9.67 10.21
N VAL A 2 -6.00 -9.11 10.39
CA VAL A 2 -5.80 -7.81 11.08
C VAL A 2 -6.59 -6.69 10.41
N PHE A 3 -6.51 -6.56 9.08
CA PHE A 3 -7.26 -5.54 8.31
C PHE A 3 -8.78 -5.58 8.52
N GLU A 4 -9.37 -6.77 8.63
CA GLU A 4 -10.81 -6.93 8.89
C GLU A 4 -11.16 -6.46 10.30
N LYS A 5 -10.35 -6.83 11.31
CA LYS A 5 -10.57 -6.46 12.70
C LYS A 5 -10.41 -4.95 12.94
N THR A 6 -9.50 -4.31 12.22
CA THR A 6 -9.24 -2.88 12.32
C THR A 6 -10.14 -2.03 11.41
N GLY A 7 -10.95 -2.65 10.55
CA GLY A 7 -11.87 -1.95 9.65
C GLY A 7 -11.21 -1.23 8.46
N PHE A 8 -9.98 -1.61 8.08
CA PHE A 8 -9.21 -0.92 7.01
C PHE A 8 -9.25 -1.63 5.64
N VAL A 9 -10.11 -2.65 5.48
CA VAL A 9 -10.26 -3.36 4.20
C VAL A 9 -10.71 -2.41 3.09
N SER A 10 -11.74 -1.58 3.31
CA SER A 10 -12.22 -0.65 2.30
C SER A 10 -11.18 0.40 1.91
N TYR A 11 -10.40 0.88 2.88
CA TYR A 11 -9.29 1.79 2.63
C TYR A 11 -8.24 1.15 1.71
N LEU A 12 -7.84 -0.09 2.01
CA LEU A 12 -6.90 -0.85 1.19
C LEU A 12 -7.41 -1.06 -0.24
N LEU A 13 -8.71 -1.34 -0.41
CA LEU A 13 -9.33 -1.54 -1.73
C LEU A 13 -9.39 -0.26 -2.56
N ILE A 14 -9.69 0.89 -1.92
CA ILE A 14 -9.66 2.19 -2.60
C ILE A 14 -8.22 2.49 -3.07
N VAL A 15 -7.23 2.24 -2.22
CA VAL A 15 -5.82 2.44 -2.57
C VAL A 15 -5.37 1.52 -3.71
N TRP A 16 -5.79 0.26 -3.65
CA TRP A 16 -5.54 -0.68 -4.74
C TRP A 16 -6.15 -0.21 -6.07
N ASP A 17 -7.40 0.26 -6.06
CA ASP A 17 -8.16 0.63 -7.26
C ASP A 17 -7.43 1.71 -8.10
N PHE A 18 -7.07 2.84 -7.49
CA PHE A 18 -6.43 3.92 -8.24
C PHE A 18 -4.98 3.58 -8.65
N ILE A 19 -4.24 2.80 -7.86
CA ILE A 19 -2.90 2.32 -8.24
C ILE A 19 -3.00 1.35 -9.41
N HIS A 20 -3.94 0.42 -9.33
CA HIS A 20 -4.17 -0.56 -10.37
C HIS A 20 -4.54 0.12 -11.69
N PHE A 21 -5.49 1.07 -11.65
CA PHE A 21 -5.85 1.91 -12.78
C PHE A 21 -4.63 2.63 -13.38
N ALA A 22 -3.83 3.30 -12.54
CA ALA A 22 -2.64 4.00 -13.00
C ALA A 22 -1.65 3.05 -13.71
N LYS A 23 -1.38 1.88 -13.11
CA LYS A 23 -0.51 0.85 -13.70
C LYS A 23 -1.06 0.33 -15.02
N GLU A 24 -2.37 0.09 -15.14
CA GLU A 24 -3.02 -0.34 -16.39
C GLU A 24 -2.96 0.73 -17.50
N LYS A 25 -3.02 2.01 -17.12
CA LYS A 25 -2.88 3.15 -18.05
C LYS A 25 -1.42 3.53 -18.35
N GLY A 26 -0.47 2.73 -17.87
CA GLY A 26 0.95 3.01 -18.02
C GLY A 26 1.41 4.31 -17.36
N ILE A 27 0.68 4.79 -16.34
CA ILE A 27 1.10 5.91 -15.50
C ILE A 27 2.16 5.36 -14.55
N PRO A 28 3.40 5.91 -14.55
CA PRO A 28 4.42 5.44 -13.62
C PRO A 28 4.00 5.70 -12.17
N VAL A 29 4.01 4.64 -11.38
CA VAL A 29 3.78 4.65 -9.94
C VAL A 29 5.08 4.23 -9.26
N GLY A 30 5.49 4.96 -8.23
CA GLY A 30 6.66 4.61 -7.42
C GLY A 30 6.49 3.27 -6.72
N PRO A 31 7.59 2.68 -6.21
CA PRO A 31 7.58 1.33 -5.62
C PRO A 31 6.82 1.22 -4.28
N GLY A 32 6.17 2.29 -3.82
CA GLY A 32 5.56 2.42 -2.50
C GLY A 32 6.50 3.09 -1.50
N ARG A 33 5.92 3.91 -0.61
CA ARG A 33 6.66 4.66 0.42
C ARG A 33 6.22 4.26 1.83
N GLY A 34 7.14 4.47 2.77
CA GLY A 34 6.83 4.42 4.19
C GLY A 34 6.60 3.01 4.72
N SER A 35 5.71 2.89 5.71
CA SER A 35 5.49 1.64 6.41
C SER A 35 4.70 0.62 5.58
N ALA A 36 3.99 1.05 4.54
CA ALA A 36 3.19 0.18 3.67
C ALA A 36 3.98 -0.97 3.03
N ALA A 37 5.29 -0.79 2.80
CA ALA A 37 6.18 -1.83 2.28
C ALA A 37 6.38 -3.01 3.24
N GLY A 38 6.03 -2.87 4.52
CA GLY A 38 6.11 -3.96 5.51
C GLY A 38 4.96 -4.97 5.42
N SER A 39 3.99 -4.77 4.53
CA SER A 39 2.82 -5.63 4.40
C SER A 39 2.93 -6.56 3.20
N MET A 40 2.86 -7.87 3.43
CA MET A 40 2.76 -8.84 2.35
C MET A 40 1.50 -8.62 1.49
N VAL A 41 0.42 -8.15 2.12
CA VAL A 41 -0.84 -7.89 1.42
C VAL A 41 -0.67 -6.74 0.41
N THR A 42 0.00 -5.65 0.79
CA THR A 42 0.22 -4.52 -0.13
C THR A 42 1.18 -4.90 -1.27
N TYR A 43 2.16 -5.76 -1.01
CA TYR A 43 3.04 -6.32 -2.05
C TYR A 43 2.27 -7.19 -3.05
N VAL A 44 1.47 -8.17 -2.57
CA VAL A 44 0.69 -9.07 -3.44
C VAL A 44 -0.35 -8.32 -4.27
N LEU A 45 -0.97 -7.29 -3.71
CA LEU A 45 -1.90 -6.41 -4.41
C LEU A 45 -1.21 -5.43 -5.38
N ARG A 46 0.12 -5.44 -5.47
CA ARG A 46 0.94 -4.49 -6.25
C ARG A 46 0.71 -3.02 -5.88
N ILE A 47 0.32 -2.75 -4.62
CA ILE A 47 0.30 -1.41 -4.03
C ILE A 47 1.74 -0.96 -3.76
N THR A 48 2.58 -1.88 -3.29
CA THR A 48 4.04 -1.69 -3.19
C THR A 48 4.74 -2.72 -4.06
N ASP A 49 5.95 -2.39 -4.52
CA ASP A 49 6.78 -3.26 -5.36
C ASP A 49 7.97 -3.85 -4.58
N ILE A 50 8.00 -3.68 -3.25
CA ILE A 50 9.06 -4.17 -2.34
C ILE A 50 8.57 -5.44 -1.65
N ASP A 51 9.31 -6.55 -1.80
CA ASP A 51 9.03 -7.80 -1.07
C ASP A 51 9.43 -7.66 0.42
N PRO A 52 8.47 -7.65 1.36
CA PRO A 52 8.78 -7.48 2.78
C PRO A 52 9.61 -8.63 3.35
N LEU A 53 9.47 -9.86 2.85
CA LEU A 53 10.20 -11.01 3.39
C LEU A 53 11.67 -10.98 2.96
N GLN A 54 11.96 -10.54 1.74
CA GLN A 54 13.33 -10.37 1.26
C GLN A 54 14.13 -9.39 2.13
N TYR A 55 13.48 -8.33 2.61
CA TYR A 55 14.13 -7.25 3.37
C TYR A 55 13.85 -7.29 4.88
N GLY A 56 13.14 -8.32 5.38
CA GLY A 56 12.79 -8.45 6.79
C GLY A 56 11.93 -7.29 7.33
N LEU A 57 11.07 -6.73 6.49
CA LEU A 57 10.16 -5.65 6.87
C LEU A 57 8.99 -6.21 7.69
N LEU A 58 8.62 -5.50 8.75
CA LEU A 58 7.64 -5.96 9.72
C LEU A 58 6.26 -5.34 9.44
N PHE A 59 5.22 -6.19 9.42
CA PHE A 59 3.83 -5.77 9.23
C PHE A 59 3.34 -4.88 10.39
N GLU A 60 3.76 -5.15 11.62
CA GLU A 60 3.34 -4.43 12.82
C GLU A 60 3.81 -2.98 12.84
N ARG A 61 4.85 -2.65 12.06
CA ARG A 61 5.28 -1.26 11.84
C ARG A 61 4.30 -0.49 10.94
N PHE A 62 3.59 -1.20 10.07
CA PHE A 62 2.54 -0.64 9.21
C PHE A 62 1.21 -0.55 9.94
N LEU A 63 0.74 -1.65 10.51
CA LEU A 63 -0.55 -1.71 11.19
C LEU A 63 -0.43 -2.53 12.47
N ASN A 64 -0.41 -1.83 13.60
CA ASN A 64 -0.33 -2.43 14.91
C ASN A 64 -1.75 -2.78 15.43
N PRO A 65 -2.07 -4.06 15.69
CA PRO A 65 -3.39 -4.46 16.19
C PRO A 65 -3.70 -3.93 17.60
N ASP A 66 -2.69 -3.68 18.44
CA ASP A 66 -2.84 -3.16 19.80
C ASP A 66 -2.97 -1.62 19.83
N ARG A 67 -2.63 -0.96 18.73
CA ARG A 67 -2.75 0.49 18.56
C ARG A 67 -3.34 0.79 17.20
N VAL A 68 -4.66 0.67 17.11
CA VAL A 68 -5.43 0.92 15.89
C VAL A 68 -5.43 2.42 15.57
N SER A 69 -4.54 2.84 14.68
CA SER A 69 -4.58 4.14 14.01
C SER A 69 -4.75 3.93 12.51
N PRO A 70 -5.32 4.91 11.78
CA PRO A 70 -5.37 4.86 10.32
C PRO A 70 -3.97 4.53 9.74
N PRO A 71 -3.85 3.49 8.91
CA PRO A 71 -2.59 3.20 8.24
C PRO A 71 -2.31 4.28 7.21
N ASP A 72 -1.04 4.66 7.09
CA ASP A 72 -0.60 5.68 6.15
C ASP A 72 0.04 4.99 4.94
N ILE A 73 -0.69 4.96 3.81
CA ILE A 73 -0.18 4.43 2.53
C ILE A 73 0.09 5.61 1.60
N ASP A 74 1.35 6.03 1.59
CA ASP A 74 1.85 7.03 0.64
C ASP A 74 2.25 6.39 -0.69
N VAL A 75 1.76 6.98 -1.78
CA VAL A 75 2.05 6.52 -3.14
C VAL A 75 2.53 7.70 -3.97
N ASP A 76 3.69 7.53 -4.59
CA ASP A 76 4.25 8.51 -5.51
C ASP A 76 3.76 8.24 -6.93
N PHE A 77 3.17 9.26 -7.56
CA PHE A 77 2.79 9.24 -8.97
C PHE A 77 3.69 10.16 -9.78
N CYS A 78 3.91 9.80 -11.05
CA CYS A 78 4.56 10.68 -12.02
C CYS A 78 3.86 12.04 -12.08
N GLU A 79 4.61 13.12 -11.80
CA GLU A 79 4.07 14.48 -11.74
C GLU A 79 3.31 14.87 -13.00
N ALA A 80 3.88 14.56 -14.18
CA ALA A 80 3.30 14.92 -15.48
C ALA A 80 1.93 14.29 -15.75
N ARG A 81 1.60 13.19 -15.08
CA ARG A 81 0.36 12.42 -15.27
C ARG A 81 -0.50 12.35 -14.00
N ARG A 82 -0.21 13.17 -12.98
CA ARG A 82 -0.90 13.15 -11.69
C ARG A 82 -2.38 13.58 -11.76
N GLY A 83 -2.74 14.37 -12.76
CA GLY A 83 -4.11 14.90 -12.92
C GLY A 83 -5.07 13.97 -13.67
N GLU A 84 -4.60 12.82 -14.16
CA GLU A 84 -5.41 11.77 -14.79
C GLU A 84 -6.05 10.86 -13.74
#